data_AF-A0A2V6ESD3-F1
#
_entry.id   AF-A0A2V6ESD3-F1
#
_cell.length_a   1.000
_cell.length_b   1.000
_cell.length_c   1.000
_cell.angle_alpha   90.00
_cell.angle_beta   90.00
_cell.angle_gamma   90.00
#
_symmetry.space_group_name_H-M   'P 1'
#
loop_
_entity.id
_entity.type
_entity.pdbx_description
1 polymer ?
#
loop_
_entity_poly.entity_id
_entity_poly.type
_entity_poly.pdbx_seq_one_letter_code
_entity_poly.pdbx_strand_id
1 'polypeptide(L)'
;MHTTGFNVTVDVPIFDRNQGVIATERATRQRLRDEYSQRAFEARSDIAAAIADIRSLDRQIAAAEEALPLLEKLVDSAQTAIEQRNVDVLSYYTARSNLLQKRIQLIKLQEQLLEAHTALEIASGRYLPMNTILQPR
;
A
#
# COMPACT_ATOMS: atom_id res chain seq x y z
N MET A 1 61.68 -44.66 37.59
CA MET A 1 60.23 -44.70 37.31
C MET A 1 59.67 -43.32 37.58
N HIS A 2 59.24 -42.60 36.54
CA HIS A 2 58.49 -41.35 36.67
C HIS A 2 57.12 -41.57 36.05
N THR A 3 56.08 -41.58 36.87
CA THR A 3 54.69 -41.55 36.41
C THR A 3 54.27 -40.09 36.44
N THR A 4 54.22 -39.45 35.27
CA THR A 4 53.62 -38.14 35.11
C THR A 4 52.10 -38.32 35.11
N GLY A 5 51.45 -38.05 36.24
CA GLY A 5 50.00 -38.10 36.35
C GLY A 5 49.39 -36.80 35.80
N PHE A 6 48.58 -36.91 34.75
CA PHE A 6 47.74 -35.79 34.27
C PHE A 6 46.42 -35.84 35.04
N ASN A 7 46.04 -34.75 35.72
CA ASN A 7 44.78 -34.65 36.45
C ASN A 7 43.86 -33.67 35.72
N VAL A 8 42.64 -34.10 35.39
CA VAL A 8 41.62 -33.27 34.73
C VAL A 8 40.46 -33.12 35.72
N THR A 9 40.34 -31.94 36.32
CA THR A 9 39.21 -31.58 37.18
C THR A 9 38.11 -30.98 36.32
N VAL A 10 36.90 -31.51 36.42
CA VAL A 10 35.69 -30.95 35.78
C VAL A 10 34.75 -30.48 36.88
N ASP A 11 34.63 -29.17 37.06
CA ASP A 11 33.66 -28.57 37.98
C ASP A 11 32.27 -28.59 37.35
N VAL A 12 31.40 -29.46 37.85
CA VAL A 12 29.97 -29.48 37.49
C VAL A 12 29.18 -28.80 38.61
N PRO A 13 28.62 -27.59 38.40
CA PRO A 13 27.81 -26.92 39.41
C PRO A 13 26.49 -27.68 39.61
N ILE A 14 26.38 -28.38 40.74
CA ILE A 14 25.23 -29.22 41.10
C ILE A 14 24.01 -28.43 41.60
N PHE A 15 24.19 -27.17 42.05
CA PHE A 15 23.13 -26.36 42.67
C PHE A 15 22.75 -25.08 41.91
N ASP A 16 23.61 -24.55 41.04
CA ASP A 16 23.27 -23.44 40.15
C ASP A 16 23.16 -23.95 38.71
N ARG A 17 21.96 -24.44 38.35
CA ARG A 17 21.68 -24.92 36.99
C ARG A 17 21.47 -23.78 35.98
N ASN A 18 21.99 -22.57 36.27
CA ASN A 18 21.86 -21.39 35.43
C ASN A 18 20.40 -21.06 35.06
N GLN A 19 19.46 -21.40 35.96
CA GLN A 19 18.03 -21.43 35.64
C GLN A 19 17.47 -20.03 35.38
N GLY A 20 18.02 -19.01 36.03
CA GLY A 20 17.66 -17.61 35.80
C GLY A 20 18.02 -17.14 34.39
N VAL A 21 19.26 -17.39 33.95
CA VAL A 21 19.70 -17.08 32.57
C VAL A 21 18.90 -17.90 31.55
N ILE A 22 18.65 -19.18 31.82
CA ILE A 22 17.80 -20.00 30.94
C ILE A 22 16.37 -19.45 30.87
N ALA A 23 15.81 -18.98 31.98
CA ALA A 23 14.48 -18.38 32.01
C ALA A 23 14.44 -17.05 31.23
N THR A 24 15.46 -16.20 31.36
CA THR A 24 15.57 -14.95 30.59
C THR A 24 15.74 -15.24 29.09
N GLU A 25 16.58 -16.20 28.72
CA GLU A 25 16.77 -16.60 27.31
C GLU A 25 15.48 -17.19 26.71
N ARG A 26 14.70 -17.96 27.48
CA ARG A 26 13.38 -18.44 27.06
C ARG A 26 12.40 -17.29 26.87
N ALA A 27 12.35 -16.33 27.79
CA ALA A 27 11.51 -15.15 27.67
C ALA A 27 11.89 -14.31 26.44
N THR A 28 13.18 -14.08 26.21
CA THR A 28 13.69 -13.38 25.02
C THR A 28 13.30 -14.11 23.74
N ARG A 29 13.43 -15.44 23.69
CA ARG A 29 13.01 -16.24 22.54
C ARG A 29 11.51 -16.14 22.28
N GLN A 30 10.70 -16.18 23.33
CA GLN A 30 9.25 -16.03 23.20
C GLN A 30 8.92 -14.64 22.65
N ARG A 31 9.49 -13.58 23.23
CA ARG A 31 9.34 -12.19 22.75
C ARG A 31 9.66 -12.05 21.27
N LEU A 32 10.80 -12.60 20.82
CA LEU A 32 11.20 -12.55 19.40
C LEU A 32 10.24 -13.31 18.48
N ARG A 33 9.67 -14.43 18.94
CA ARG A 33 8.65 -15.17 18.18
C ARG A 33 7.35 -14.39 18.07
N ASP A 34 6.92 -13.75 19.15
CA ASP A 34 5.71 -12.94 19.18
C ASP A 34 5.89 -11.73 18.25
N GLU A 35 7.01 -11.01 18.33
CA GLU A 35 7.36 -9.91 17.42
C GLU A 35 7.38 -10.35 15.95
N TYR A 36 7.97 -11.51 15.65
CA TYR A 36 7.96 -12.05 14.29
C TYR A 36 6.54 -12.33 13.81
N SER A 37 5.71 -12.97 14.64
CA SER A 37 4.33 -13.32 14.28
C SER A 37 3.48 -12.08 14.04
N GLN A 38 3.69 -11.04 14.85
CA GLN A 38 3.01 -9.75 14.71
C GLN A 38 3.39 -9.08 13.38
N ARG A 39 4.69 -8.97 13.08
CA ARG A 39 5.16 -8.39 11.81
C ARG A 39 4.64 -9.14 10.58
N ALA A 40 4.57 -10.47 10.67
CA ALA A 40 4.03 -11.29 9.59
C ALA A 40 2.52 -11.06 9.39
N PHE A 41 1.77 -10.83 10.47
CA PHE A 41 0.35 -10.50 10.41
C PHE A 41 0.11 -9.09 9.86
N GLU A 42 0.88 -8.10 10.33
CA GLU A 42 0.86 -6.72 9.84
C GLU A 42 1.10 -6.68 8.32
N ALA A 43 2.20 -7.28 7.84
CA ALA A 43 2.51 -7.30 6.41
C ALA A 43 1.40 -7.94 5.55
N ARG A 44 0.76 -9.03 6.03
CA ARG A 44 -0.37 -9.64 5.34
C ARG A 44 -1.61 -8.75 5.31
N SER A 45 -1.82 -8.01 6.39
CA SER A 45 -2.94 -7.07 6.50
C SER A 45 -2.75 -5.88 5.56
N ASP A 46 -1.53 -5.34 5.51
CA ASP A 46 -1.16 -4.23 4.60
C ASP A 46 -1.32 -4.64 3.12
N ILE A 47 -0.86 -5.84 2.75
CA ILE A 47 -1.06 -6.40 1.41
C ILE A 47 -2.56 -6.52 1.08
N ALA A 48 -3.36 -7.05 2.01
CA ALA A 48 -4.79 -7.24 1.81
C ALA A 48 -5.52 -5.89 1.63
N ALA A 49 -5.16 -4.89 2.43
CA ALA A 49 -5.68 -3.53 2.32
C ALA A 49 -5.34 -2.91 0.96
N ALA A 50 -4.07 -2.94 0.54
CA ALA A 50 -3.63 -2.38 -0.73
C ALA A 50 -4.35 -3.03 -1.94
N ILE A 51 -4.56 -4.36 -1.91
CA ILE A 51 -5.31 -5.06 -2.97
C ILE A 51 -6.79 -4.63 -2.99
N ALA A 52 -7.40 -4.44 -1.81
CA ALA A 52 -8.79 -3.97 -1.72
C ALA A 52 -8.93 -2.54 -2.25
N ASP A 53 -7.97 -1.67 -1.93
CA ASP A 53 -7.93 -0.28 -2.38
C ASP A 53 -7.77 -0.21 -3.90
N ILE A 54 -6.84 -0.96 -4.50
CA ILE A 54 -6.65 -1.05 -5.96
C ILE A 54 -7.98 -1.43 -6.64
N ARG A 55 -8.65 -2.50 -6.19
CA ARG A 55 -9.94 -2.93 -6.76
C ARG A 55 -11.05 -1.90 -6.60
N SER A 56 -11.02 -1.12 -5.52
CA SER A 56 -11.98 -0.05 -5.30
C SER A 56 -11.72 1.12 -6.26
N LEU A 57 -10.46 1.51 -6.41
CA LEU A 57 -10.00 2.60 -7.27
C LEU A 57 -10.27 2.29 -8.75
N ASP A 58 -9.96 1.08 -9.22
CA ASP A 58 -10.26 0.64 -10.60
C ASP A 58 -11.75 0.83 -10.94
N ARG A 59 -12.65 0.43 -10.03
CA ARG A 59 -14.09 0.58 -10.22
C ARG A 59 -14.52 2.05 -10.25
N GLN A 60 -13.92 2.88 -9.40
CA GLN A 60 -14.21 4.32 -9.36
C GLN A 60 -13.71 5.04 -10.62
N ILE A 61 -12.53 4.65 -11.13
CA ILE A 61 -11.97 5.14 -12.39
C ILE A 61 -12.89 4.79 -13.55
N ALA A 62 -13.27 3.51 -13.69
CA ALA A 62 -14.17 3.07 -14.74
C ALA A 62 -15.51 3.84 -14.72
N ALA A 63 -16.13 3.99 -13.54
CA ALA A 63 -17.37 4.76 -13.40
C ALA A 63 -17.19 6.26 -13.72
N ALA A 64 -16.02 6.84 -13.42
CA ALA A 64 -15.71 8.22 -13.76
C ALA A 64 -15.51 8.40 -15.28
N GLU A 65 -14.83 7.46 -15.93
CA GLU A 65 -14.63 7.42 -17.39
C GLU A 65 -15.96 7.26 -18.13
N GLU A 66 -16.85 6.38 -17.67
CA GLU A 66 -18.19 6.21 -18.25
C GLU A 66 -19.05 7.49 -18.19
N ALA A 67 -18.82 8.36 -17.19
CA ALA A 67 -19.57 9.60 -17.04
C ALA A 67 -19.05 10.74 -17.93
N LEU A 68 -17.80 10.68 -18.41
CA LEU A 68 -17.19 11.76 -19.20
C LEU A 68 -17.92 12.05 -20.52
N PRO A 69 -18.31 11.06 -21.34
CA PRO A 69 -19.00 11.32 -22.60
C PRO A 69 -20.32 12.08 -22.44
N LEU A 70 -21.04 11.86 -21.33
CA LEU A 70 -22.27 12.61 -21.05
C LEU A 70 -21.95 14.09 -20.75
N LEU A 71 -20.93 14.35 -19.93
CA LEU A 71 -20.51 15.71 -19.60
C LEU A 71 -19.97 16.47 -20.81
N GLU A 72 -19.26 15.78 -21.71
CA GLU A 72 -18.80 16.35 -22.99
C GLU A 72 -19.97 16.76 -23.87
N LYS A 73 -20.97 15.87 -24.05
CA LYS A 73 -22.19 16.20 -24.79
C LYS A 73 -22.97 17.37 -24.19
N LEU A 74 -22.99 17.49 -22.85
CA LEU A 74 -23.63 18.63 -22.18
C LEU A 74 -22.92 19.94 -22.51
N VAL A 75 -21.59 19.97 -22.51
CA VAL A 75 -20.80 21.14 -22.93
C VAL A 75 -21.08 21.50 -24.38
N ASP A 76 -21.07 20.51 -25.28
CA ASP A 76 -21.33 20.72 -26.71
C ASP A 76 -22.74 21.31 -26.94
N SER A 77 -23.75 20.75 -26.28
CA SER A 77 -25.14 21.24 -26.38
C SER A 77 -25.30 22.67 -25.86
N ALA A 78 -24.63 23.00 -24.75
CA ALA A 78 -24.67 24.34 -24.17
C ALA A 78 -23.92 25.35 -25.05
N GLN A 79 -22.85 24.92 -25.73
CA GLN A 79 -22.16 25.75 -26.72
C GLN A 79 -23.06 26.06 -27.92
N THR A 80 -23.73 25.05 -28.49
CA THR A 80 -24.67 25.27 -29.60
C THR A 80 -25.81 26.22 -29.22
N ALA A 81 -26.32 26.15 -27.98
CA ALA A 81 -27.36 27.06 -27.50
C ALA A 81 -26.90 28.53 -27.47
N ILE A 82 -25.66 28.80 -27.07
CA ILE A 82 -25.07 30.15 -27.13
C ILE A 82 -24.99 30.64 -28.59
N GLU A 83 -24.53 29.78 -29.51
CA GLU A 83 -24.40 30.12 -30.93
C GLU A 83 -25.74 30.46 -31.58
N GLN A 84 -26.83 29.82 -31.13
CA GLN A 84 -28.20 30.10 -31.54
C GLN A 84 -28.78 31.39 -30.91
N ARG A 85 -27.96 32.21 -30.24
CA ARG A 85 -28.37 33.40 -29.45
C ARG A 85 -29.38 33.09 -28.35
N ASN A 86 -29.44 31.83 -27.90
CA ASN A 86 -30.17 31.48 -26.69
C ASN A 86 -29.31 31.94 -25.51
N VAL A 87 -29.82 32.89 -24.73
CA VAL A 87 -29.04 33.70 -23.78
C VAL A 87 -28.80 32.95 -22.47
N ASP A 88 -28.11 31.81 -22.52
CA ASP A 88 -27.70 31.09 -21.31
C ASP A 88 -26.21 30.71 -21.30
N VAL A 89 -25.40 31.77 -21.28
CA VAL A 89 -23.94 31.68 -21.11
C VAL A 89 -23.57 31.00 -19.78
N LEU A 90 -24.43 31.13 -18.76
CA LEU A 90 -24.21 30.53 -17.45
C LEU A 90 -24.26 28.99 -17.51
N SER A 91 -25.21 28.43 -18.26
CA SER A 91 -25.30 26.97 -18.46
C SER A 91 -24.06 26.38 -19.12
N TYR A 92 -23.46 27.06 -20.10
CA TYR A 92 -22.21 26.61 -20.71
C TYR A 92 -21.03 26.58 -19.73
N TYR A 93 -20.82 27.66 -18.97
CA TYR A 93 -19.74 27.68 -17.98
C TYR A 93 -19.97 26.66 -16.87
N THR A 94 -21.22 26.42 -16.48
CA THR A 94 -21.59 25.38 -15.51
C THR A 94 -21.26 23.99 -16.05
N ALA A 95 -21.69 23.66 -17.27
CA ALA A 95 -21.38 22.39 -17.91
C ALA A 95 -19.86 22.18 -18.05
N ARG A 96 -19.13 23.21 -18.47
CA ARG A 96 -17.68 23.17 -18.62
C ARG A 96 -16.97 22.98 -17.27
N SER A 97 -17.43 23.68 -16.23
CA SER A 97 -16.91 23.52 -14.87
C SER A 97 -17.11 22.08 -14.37
N ASN A 98 -18.30 21.52 -14.57
CA ASN A 98 -18.61 20.14 -14.17
C ASN A 98 -17.72 19.11 -14.90
N LEU A 99 -17.51 19.28 -16.21
CA LEU A 99 -16.60 18.42 -16.99
C LEU A 99 -15.16 18.51 -16.46
N LEU A 100 -14.66 19.72 -16.21
CA LEU A 100 -13.31 19.91 -15.68
C LEU A 100 -13.16 19.30 -14.28
N GLN A 101 -14.15 19.50 -13.40
CA GLN A 101 -14.14 18.91 -12.06
C GLN A 101 -14.13 17.38 -12.13
N LYS A 102 -14.87 16.78 -13.06
CA LYS A 102 -14.87 15.32 -13.26
C LYS A 102 -13.52 14.81 -13.77
N ARG A 103 -12.87 15.53 -14.70
CA ARG A 103 -11.53 15.18 -15.19
C ARG A 103 -10.47 15.29 -14.08
N ILE A 104 -10.53 16.33 -13.25
CA ILE A 104 -9.64 16.46 -12.07
C ILE A 104 -9.88 15.31 -11.10
N GLN A 105 -11.13 14.92 -10.85
CA GLN A 105 -11.45 13.77 -10.01
C GLN A 105 -10.85 12.48 -10.59
N LEU A 106 -10.96 12.25 -11.90
CA LEU A 106 -10.37 11.08 -12.56
C LEU A 106 -8.84 11.03 -12.37
N ILE A 107 -8.15 12.15 -12.58
CA ILE A 107 -6.69 12.23 -12.38
C ILE A 107 -6.31 11.89 -10.93
N LYS A 108 -7.05 12.42 -9.95
CA LYS A 108 -6.81 12.08 -8.53
C LYS A 108 -7.04 10.61 -8.21
N LEU A 109 -8.04 9.98 -8.82
CA LEU A 109 -8.27 8.54 -8.65
C LEU A 109 -7.12 7.72 -9.25
N GLN A 110 -6.60 8.13 -10.42
CA GLN A 110 -5.44 7.49 -11.05
C GLN A 110 -4.16 7.66 -10.24
N GLU A 111 -3.95 8.83 -9.63
CA GLU A 111 -2.86 9.09 -8.68
C GLU A 111 -2.96 8.17 -7.46
N GLN A 112 -4.13 8.09 -6.83
CA GLN A 112 -4.38 7.18 -5.70
C GLN A 112 -4.15 5.72 -6.07
N LEU A 113 -4.48 5.30 -7.30
CA LEU A 113 -4.23 3.95 -7.77
C LEU A 113 -2.71 3.67 -7.84
N LEU A 114 -1.92 4.63 -8.32
CA LEU A 114 -0.46 4.54 -8.34
C LEU A 114 0.13 4.46 -6.92
N GLU A 115 -0.40 5.25 -5.99
CA GLU A 115 -0.01 5.20 -4.57
C GLU A 115 -0.33 3.84 -3.95
N ALA A 116 -1.51 3.28 -4.21
CA ALA A 116 -1.92 1.97 -3.71
C ALA A 116 -1.03 0.84 -4.29
N HIS A 117 -0.64 0.94 -5.56
CA HIS A 117 0.36 0.04 -6.13
C HIS A 117 1.73 0.16 -5.45
N THR A 118 2.17 1.38 -5.14
CA THR A 118 3.42 1.61 -4.41
C THR A 118 3.36 1.05 -2.98
N ALA A 119 2.24 1.22 -2.28
CA ALA A 119 2.02 0.63 -0.97
C ALA A 119 2.08 -0.91 -1.00
N LEU A 120 1.51 -1.53 -2.04
CA LEU A 120 1.60 -2.97 -2.26
C LEU A 120 3.04 -3.43 -2.52
N GLU A 121 3.85 -2.66 -3.25
CA GLU A 121 5.27 -2.94 -3.47
C GLU A 121 6.04 -2.95 -2.15
N ILE A 122 5.83 -1.93 -1.32
CA ILE A 122 6.46 -1.80 0.00
C ILE A 122 6.04 -2.97 0.90
N ALA A 123 4.74 -3.26 1.00
CA ALA A 123 4.21 -4.31 1.87
C ALA A 123 4.61 -5.73 1.43
N SER A 124 4.73 -5.96 0.11
CA SER A 124 5.15 -7.25 -0.45
C SER A 124 6.67 -7.43 -0.53
N GLY A 125 7.44 -6.36 -0.38
CA GLY A 125 8.89 -6.36 -0.57
C GLY A 125 9.32 -6.66 -2.00
N ARG A 126 8.45 -6.45 -3.00
CA ARG A 126 8.70 -6.74 -4.41
C ARG A 126 8.22 -5.60 -5.31
N TYR A 127 9.06 -5.21 -6.25
CA TYR A 127 8.67 -4.28 -7.31
C TYR A 127 7.66 -4.92 -8.27
N LEU A 128 6.62 -4.17 -8.65
CA LEU A 128 5.58 -4.61 -9.57
C LEU A 128 5.84 -4.02 -10.97
N PRO A 129 5.52 -4.77 -12.04
CA PRO A 129 5.87 -4.38 -13.42
C PRO A 129 5.24 -3.05 -13.86
N MET A 130 4.08 -2.66 -13.32
CA MET A 130 3.40 -1.40 -13.66
C MET A 130 4.29 -0.17 -13.43
N ASN A 131 5.19 -0.22 -12.45
CA ASN A 131 6.05 0.90 -12.05
C ASN A 131 7.39 0.92 -12.81
N THR A 132 7.76 -0.18 -13.50
CA THR A 132 9.00 -0.22 -14.30
C THR A 132 8.99 0.75 -15.48
N ILE A 133 7.81 1.22 -15.89
CA ILE A 133 7.59 2.17 -16.99
C ILE A 133 7.90 3.62 -16.55
N LEU A 134 7.94 3.90 -15.24
CA LEU A 134 8.16 5.24 -14.67
C LEU A 134 9.62 5.51 -14.28
N GLN A 135 10.55 4.60 -14.59
CA GLN A 135 11.97 4.81 -14.30
C GLN A 135 12.62 5.74 -15.34
N PRO A 136 13.23 6.88 -14.94
CA PRO A 136 14.16 7.58 -15.81
C PRO A 136 15.40 6.68 -16.02
N ARG A 137 15.81 6.54 -17.29
CA ARG A 137 17.01 5.79 -17.70
C ARG A 137 18.29 6.34 -17.08
#